data_AF-A0A7L2SSQ1-F1
#
_entry.id   AF-A0A7L2SSQ1-F1
#
_cell.length_a   1.000
_cell.length_b   1.000
_cell.length_c   1.000
_cell.angle_alpha   90.00
_cell.angle_beta   90.00
_cell.angle_gamma   90.00
#
_symmetry.space_group_name_H-M   'P 1'
#
loop_
_entity.id
_entity.type
_entity.pdbx_description
1 polymer ?
#
loop_
_entity_poly.entity_id
_entity_poly.type
_entity_poly.pdbx_seq_one_letter_code
_entity_poly.pdbx_strand_id
1 'polypeptide(L)'
;SFAEVKCSLCVVGIQALAEMNRWREVLSWVLQYYHAPEHLPPKVLELCILLYSKVREPQVMLEVGGSWLRDRANQSLPEYGSLLQLYLAHVLLPLGRFEGAEELVRGCDVLDSQQQLAFLGTICESRCQWTQREETRAAAEEQQDPATGTVLGGLS
;
A
#
# COMPACT_ATOMS: atom_id res chain seq x y z
N SER A 1 25.12 -15.38 -6.65
CA SER A 1 25.05 -15.38 -8.14
C SER A 1 25.10 -13.95 -8.69
N PHE A 2 25.20 -13.72 -10.02
CA PHE A 2 25.13 -12.36 -10.57
C PHE A 2 23.81 -11.65 -10.22
N ALA A 3 22.69 -12.38 -10.24
CA ALA A 3 21.37 -11.85 -9.85
C ALA A 3 21.32 -11.40 -8.38
N GLU A 4 21.99 -12.13 -7.50
CA GLU A 4 22.09 -11.79 -6.08
C GLU A 4 22.94 -10.53 -5.84
N VAL A 5 24.08 -10.40 -6.51
CA VAL A 5 24.89 -9.17 -6.46
C VAL A 5 24.11 -7.98 -7.02
N LYS A 6 23.40 -8.19 -8.14
CA LYS A 6 22.48 -7.20 -8.73
C LYS A 6 21.43 -6.75 -7.71
N CYS A 7 20.80 -7.69 -7.02
CA CYS A 7 19.82 -7.40 -5.98
C CYS A 7 20.43 -6.61 -4.81
N SER A 8 21.57 -7.05 -4.27
CA SER A 8 22.25 -6.38 -3.16
C SER A 8 22.66 -4.94 -3.48
N LEU A 9 23.18 -4.69 -4.69
CA LEU A 9 23.49 -3.33 -5.15
C LEU A 9 22.22 -2.48 -5.28
N CYS A 10 21.13 -3.06 -5.77
CA CYS A 10 19.85 -2.35 -5.86
C CYS A 10 19.32 -1.95 -4.48
N VAL A 11 19.41 -2.85 -3.50
CA VAL A 11 19.03 -2.56 -2.10
C VAL A 11 19.79 -1.36 -1.55
N VAL A 12 21.13 -1.35 -1.72
CA VAL A 12 21.97 -0.25 -1.27
C VAL A 12 21.63 1.05 -2.01
N GLY A 13 21.36 0.99 -3.32
CA GLY A 13 20.95 2.16 -4.10
C GLY A 13 19.62 2.76 -3.64
N ILE A 14 18.63 1.93 -3.35
CA ILE A 14 17.33 2.35 -2.79
C ILE A 14 17.54 3.06 -1.44
N GLN A 15 18.33 2.44 -0.55
CA GLN A 15 18.62 3.00 0.77
C GLN A 15 19.35 4.34 0.65
N ALA A 16 20.36 4.43 -0.20
CA ALA A 16 21.11 5.67 -0.42
C ALA A 16 20.20 6.81 -0.93
N LEU A 17 19.34 6.53 -1.91
CA LEU A 17 18.36 7.50 -2.41
C LEU A 17 17.37 7.92 -1.31
N ALA A 18 16.90 6.98 -0.49
CA ALA A 18 16.01 7.28 0.63
C ALA A 18 16.68 8.19 1.68
N GLU A 19 17.93 7.88 2.08
CA GLU A 19 18.71 8.68 3.05
C GLU A 19 19.04 10.08 2.51
N MET A 20 19.22 10.23 1.20
CA MET A 20 19.40 11.52 0.53
C MET A 20 18.08 12.30 0.33
N ASN A 21 16.96 11.84 0.88
CA ASN A 21 15.62 12.38 0.66
C ASN A 21 15.20 12.44 -0.82
N ARG A 22 15.78 11.56 -1.64
CA ARG A 22 15.51 11.39 -3.08
C ARG A 22 14.59 10.19 -3.34
N TRP A 23 13.71 9.88 -2.39
CA TRP A 23 12.82 8.72 -2.44
C TRP A 23 11.91 8.71 -3.68
N ARG A 24 11.54 9.89 -4.21
CA ARG A 24 10.71 10.03 -5.43
C ARG A 24 11.37 9.43 -6.68
N GLU A 25 12.70 9.40 -6.71
CA GLU A 25 13.46 8.90 -7.86
C GLU A 25 13.61 7.37 -7.83
N VAL A 26 13.46 6.75 -6.65
CA VAL A 26 13.73 5.33 -6.42
C VAL A 26 13.00 4.44 -7.41
N LEU A 27 11.70 4.65 -7.60
CA LEU A 27 10.92 3.76 -8.44
C LEU A 27 11.32 3.88 -9.91
N SER A 28 11.51 5.10 -10.40
CA SER A 28 11.97 5.34 -11.77
C SER A 28 13.35 4.72 -12.02
N TRP A 29 14.25 4.80 -11.04
CA TRP A 29 15.59 4.22 -11.13
C TRP A 29 15.55 2.69 -11.11
N VAL A 30 14.77 2.10 -10.21
CA VAL A 30 14.58 0.65 -10.12
C VAL A 30 13.98 0.09 -11.41
N LEU A 31 12.96 0.74 -11.97
CA LEU A 31 12.31 0.29 -13.21
C LEU A 31 13.19 0.49 -14.44
N GLN A 32 14.09 1.48 -14.46
CA GLN A 32 15.12 1.56 -15.50
C GLN A 32 16.06 0.34 -15.47
N TYR A 33 16.28 -0.24 -14.29
CA TYR A 33 17.23 -1.34 -14.09
C TYR A 33 16.64 -2.76 -14.26
N TYR A 34 15.33 -2.91 -14.02
CA TYR A 34 14.59 -4.19 -14.17
C TYR A 34 13.58 -4.20 -15.31
N HIS A 35 13.37 -3.06 -15.97
CA HIS A 35 12.49 -2.81 -17.12
C HIS A 35 10.99 -2.91 -16.85
N ALA A 36 10.55 -3.86 -16.02
CA ALA A 36 9.14 -4.08 -15.73
C ALA A 36 8.92 -4.38 -14.24
N PRO A 37 7.77 -3.96 -13.67
CA PRO A 37 7.40 -4.29 -12.29
C PRO A 37 7.46 -5.79 -12.00
N GLU A 38 7.01 -6.62 -12.93
CA GLU A 38 6.92 -8.09 -12.79
C GLU A 38 8.29 -8.75 -12.64
N HIS A 39 9.37 -8.10 -13.10
CA HIS A 39 10.74 -8.59 -13.00
C HIS A 39 11.46 -8.16 -11.72
N LEU A 40 10.79 -7.42 -10.84
CA LEU A 40 11.41 -6.98 -9.59
C LEU A 40 11.68 -8.19 -8.69
N PRO A 41 12.90 -8.31 -8.15
CA PRO A 41 13.16 -9.27 -7.10
C PRO A 41 12.23 -9.03 -5.89
N PRO A 42 11.77 -10.08 -5.20
CA PRO A 42 10.88 -9.93 -4.04
C PRO A 42 11.37 -8.90 -3.02
N LYS A 43 12.68 -8.93 -2.72
CA LYS A 43 13.28 -8.01 -1.75
C LYS A 43 13.28 -6.54 -2.20
N VAL A 44 13.41 -6.29 -3.51
CA VAL A 44 13.36 -4.93 -4.07
C VAL A 44 11.94 -4.39 -3.97
N LEU A 45 10.92 -5.20 -4.29
CA LEU A 45 9.53 -4.81 -4.15
C LEU A 45 9.17 -4.51 -2.68
N GLU A 46 9.58 -5.39 -1.76
CA GLU A 46 9.38 -5.22 -0.32
C GLU A 46 9.88 -3.85 0.16
N LEU A 47 11.12 -3.50 -0.20
CA LEU A 47 11.72 -2.23 0.20
C LEU A 47 11.02 -1.02 -0.42
N CYS A 48 10.58 -1.11 -1.67
CA CYS A 48 9.79 -0.05 -2.29
C CYS A 48 8.47 0.16 -1.54
N ILE A 49 7.72 -0.91 -1.23
CA ILE A 49 6.47 -0.81 -0.46
C ILE A 49 6.70 -0.15 0.90
N LEU A 50 7.72 -0.61 1.64
CA LEU A 50 8.06 -0.06 2.95
C LEU A 50 8.49 1.41 2.88
N LEU A 51 9.29 1.78 1.88
CA LEU A 51 9.73 3.16 1.68
C LEU A 51 8.54 4.09 1.43
N TYR A 52 7.68 3.77 0.46
CA TYR A 52 6.54 4.61 0.09
C TYR A 52 5.47 4.67 1.20
N SER A 53 5.30 3.58 1.96
CA SER A 53 4.49 3.60 3.17
C SER A 53 5.08 4.53 4.24
N LYS A 54 6.40 4.49 4.47
CA LYS A 54 7.09 5.35 5.46
C LYS A 54 6.98 6.84 5.13
N VAL A 55 7.07 7.21 3.84
CA VAL A 55 6.91 8.61 3.41
C VAL A 55 5.44 9.02 3.24
N ARG A 56 4.49 8.14 3.62
CA ARG A 56 3.04 8.35 3.54
C ARG A 56 2.52 8.59 2.12
N GLU A 57 3.18 8.01 1.12
CA GLU A 57 2.80 8.06 -0.29
C GLU A 57 2.59 6.64 -0.87
N PRO A 58 1.81 5.76 -0.20
CA PRO A 58 1.66 4.37 -0.64
C PRO A 58 0.99 4.21 -2.01
N GLN A 59 0.24 5.21 -2.49
CA GLN A 59 -0.44 5.18 -3.79
C GLN A 59 0.52 5.03 -4.97
N VAL A 60 1.79 5.43 -4.81
CA VAL A 60 2.84 5.25 -5.82
C VAL A 60 3.06 3.76 -6.13
N MET A 61 2.74 2.87 -5.18
CA MET A 61 2.94 1.43 -5.33
C MET A 61 1.72 0.69 -5.90
N LEU A 62 0.59 1.35 -6.18
CA LEU A 62 -0.63 0.69 -6.66
C LEU A 62 -0.42 -0.11 -7.95
N GLU A 63 0.17 0.53 -8.96
CA GLU A 63 0.41 -0.13 -10.24
C GLU A 63 1.53 -1.16 -10.14
N VAL A 64 2.64 -0.82 -9.50
CA VAL A 64 3.83 -1.68 -9.41
C VAL A 64 3.55 -2.94 -8.61
N GLY A 65 2.96 -2.82 -7.42
CA GLY A 65 2.61 -3.97 -6.59
C GLY A 65 1.49 -4.79 -7.20
N GLY A 66 0.48 -4.15 -7.78
CA GLY A 66 -0.61 -4.83 -8.46
C GLY A 66 -0.17 -5.62 -9.70
N SER A 67 0.74 -5.08 -10.51
CA SER A 67 1.38 -5.80 -11.62
C SER A 67 2.17 -7.01 -11.13
N TRP A 68 3.05 -6.81 -10.15
CA TRP A 68 3.89 -7.89 -9.63
C TRP A 68 3.07 -9.06 -9.07
N LEU A 69 2.00 -8.78 -8.30
CA LEU A 69 1.17 -9.80 -7.66
C LEU A 69 0.25 -10.54 -8.66
N ARG A 70 -0.13 -9.91 -9.77
CA ARG A 70 -0.95 -10.55 -10.81
C ARG A 70 -0.12 -11.41 -11.77
N ASP A 71 1.20 -11.27 -11.77
CA ASP A 71 2.07 -12.08 -12.61
C ASP A 71 2.15 -13.53 -12.12
N ARG A 72 1.91 -14.47 -13.03
CA ARG A 72 1.87 -15.91 -12.70
C ARG A 72 3.23 -16.47 -12.30
N ALA A 73 4.33 -15.93 -12.83
CA ALA A 73 5.67 -16.41 -12.44
C ALA A 73 5.94 -16.04 -10.98
N ASN A 74 5.54 -14.84 -10.56
CA ASN A 74 5.72 -14.37 -9.18
C ASN A 74 4.83 -15.09 -8.17
N GLN A 75 3.64 -15.54 -8.56
CA GLN A 75 2.76 -16.34 -7.70
C GLN A 75 3.41 -17.63 -7.20
N SER A 76 4.31 -18.22 -7.99
CA SER A 76 5.03 -19.44 -7.60
C SER A 76 6.17 -19.23 -6.58
N LEU A 77 6.50 -17.97 -6.27
CA LEU A 77 7.61 -17.64 -5.38
C LEU A 77 7.24 -17.87 -3.90
N PRO A 78 8.18 -18.35 -3.07
CA PRO A 78 7.92 -18.56 -1.64
C PRO A 78 7.62 -17.25 -0.89
N GLU A 79 8.13 -16.11 -1.37
CA GLU A 79 7.86 -14.78 -0.79
C GLU A 79 6.53 -14.17 -1.23
N TYR A 80 5.78 -14.81 -2.13
CA TYR A 80 4.56 -14.23 -2.66
C TYR A 80 3.53 -13.93 -1.56
N GLY A 81 3.29 -14.88 -0.66
CA GLY A 81 2.30 -14.72 0.41
C GLY A 81 2.62 -13.57 1.37
N SER A 82 3.90 -13.40 1.73
CA SER A 82 4.33 -12.31 2.60
C SER A 82 4.28 -10.96 1.89
N LEU A 83 4.61 -10.90 0.60
CA LEU A 83 4.47 -9.68 -0.20
C LEU A 83 3.03 -9.28 -0.45
N LEU A 84 2.13 -10.25 -0.66
CA LEU A 84 0.69 -10.00 -0.74
C LEU A 84 0.19 -9.38 0.56
N GLN A 85 0.54 -9.97 1.71
CA GLN A 85 0.19 -9.43 3.03
C GLN A 85 0.72 -8.01 3.21
N LEU A 86 1.98 -7.76 2.86
CA LEU A 86 2.61 -6.45 2.98
C LEU A 86 1.90 -5.42 2.10
N TYR A 87 1.59 -5.78 0.85
CA TYR A 87 0.90 -4.90 -0.10
C TYR A 87 -0.53 -4.57 0.35
N LEU A 88 -1.27 -5.54 0.87
CA LEU A 88 -2.58 -5.31 1.47
C LEU A 88 -2.48 -4.31 2.64
N ALA A 89 -1.60 -4.59 3.60
CA ALA A 89 -1.48 -3.82 4.83
C ALA A 89 -0.96 -2.40 4.62
N HIS A 90 -0.01 -2.20 3.69
CA HIS A 90 0.68 -0.91 3.52
C HIS A 90 0.20 -0.11 2.31
N VAL A 91 -0.52 -0.70 1.36
CA VAL A 91 -0.98 -0.03 0.15
C VAL A 91 -2.50 -0.03 0.03
N LEU A 92 -3.13 -1.19 -0.14
CA LEU A 92 -4.56 -1.23 -0.49
C LEU A 92 -5.46 -0.79 0.68
N LEU A 93 -5.26 -1.34 1.87
CA LEU A 93 -6.11 -1.05 3.03
C LEU A 93 -6.02 0.42 3.51
N PRO A 94 -4.82 1.02 3.64
CA PRO A 94 -4.71 2.44 4.01
C PRO A 94 -5.35 3.39 3.00
N LEU A 95 -5.41 2.99 1.72
CA LEU A 95 -6.02 3.76 0.63
C LEU A 95 -7.52 3.47 0.46
N GLY A 96 -8.12 2.62 1.31
CA GLY A 96 -9.53 2.24 1.21
C GLY A 96 -9.87 1.40 -0.03
N ARG A 97 -8.88 0.77 -0.68
CA ARG A 97 -9.07 -0.04 -1.90
C ARG A 97 -9.52 -1.46 -1.56
N PHE A 98 -10.63 -1.59 -0.84
CA PHE A 98 -11.12 -2.86 -0.32
C PHE A 98 -11.57 -3.83 -1.42
N GLU A 99 -12.31 -3.35 -2.43
CA GLU A 99 -12.75 -4.21 -3.54
C GLU A 99 -11.57 -4.83 -4.28
N GLY A 100 -10.59 -4.00 -4.67
CA GLY A 100 -9.36 -4.48 -5.32
C GLY A 100 -8.53 -5.41 -4.42
N ALA A 101 -8.57 -5.22 -3.10
CA ALA A 101 -7.93 -6.14 -2.15
C ALA A 101 -8.62 -7.51 -2.13
N GLU A 102 -9.95 -7.55 -2.11
CA GLU A 102 -10.69 -8.81 -2.14
C GLU A 102 -10.52 -9.55 -3.48
N GLU A 103 -10.57 -8.82 -4.60
CA GLU A 103 -10.34 -9.39 -5.93
C GLU A 103 -8.95 -10.02 -6.05
N LEU A 104 -7.92 -9.34 -5.53
CA LEU A 104 -6.55 -9.84 -5.56
C LEU A 104 -6.38 -11.13 -4.76
N VAL A 105 -7.02 -11.23 -3.59
CA VAL A 105 -6.97 -12.43 -2.74
C VAL A 105 -7.73 -13.58 -3.38
N ARG A 106 -8.94 -13.33 -3.91
CA ARG A 106 -9.77 -14.36 -4.57
C ARG A 106 -9.16 -14.86 -5.87
N GLY A 107 -8.46 -14.00 -6.60
CA GLY A 107 -7.76 -14.33 -7.84
C GLY A 107 -6.41 -15.02 -7.63
N CYS A 108 -5.99 -15.27 -6.38
CA CYS A 108 -4.75 -15.96 -6.11
C CYS A 108 -4.95 -17.47 -5.97
N ASP A 109 -4.53 -18.21 -6.99
CA ASP A 109 -4.64 -19.68 -7.04
C ASP A 109 -3.66 -20.40 -6.09
N VAL A 110 -2.65 -19.68 -5.57
CA VAL A 110 -1.59 -20.24 -4.73
C VAL A 110 -1.96 -20.27 -3.25
N LEU A 111 -2.91 -19.43 -2.83
CA LEU A 111 -3.40 -19.43 -1.46
C LEU A 111 -4.37 -20.59 -1.26
N ASP A 112 -4.21 -21.31 -0.15
CA ASP A 112 -5.21 -22.26 0.28
C ASP A 112 -6.48 -21.55 0.79
N SER A 113 -7.59 -22.28 0.90
CA SER A 113 -8.87 -21.71 1.34
C SER A 113 -8.81 -21.06 2.72
N GLN A 114 -7.97 -21.57 3.63
CA GLN A 114 -7.83 -21.01 4.98
C GLN A 114 -7.07 -19.68 4.94
N GLN A 115 -5.99 -19.60 4.16
CA GLN A 115 -5.23 -18.38 3.94
C GLN A 115 -6.09 -17.31 3.26
N GLN A 116 -6.84 -17.67 2.21
CA GLN A 116 -7.77 -16.75 1.55
C GLN A 116 -8.81 -16.19 2.54
N LEU A 117 -9.41 -17.05 3.37
CA LEU A 117 -10.36 -16.61 4.39
C LEU A 117 -9.72 -15.68 5.43
N ALA A 118 -8.48 -15.96 5.85
CA ALA A 118 -7.77 -15.10 6.80
C ALA A 118 -7.55 -13.69 6.22
N PHE A 119 -7.10 -13.59 4.96
CA PHE A 119 -6.92 -12.31 4.28
C PHE A 119 -8.25 -11.55 4.10
N LEU A 120 -9.31 -12.25 3.66
CA LEU A 120 -10.64 -11.64 3.52
C LEU A 120 -11.18 -11.15 4.88
N GLY A 121 -10.91 -11.87 5.96
CA GLY A 121 -11.21 -11.44 7.33
C GLY A 121 -10.52 -10.12 7.67
N THR A 122 -9.20 -10.03 7.44
CA THR A 122 -8.43 -8.79 7.66
C THR A 122 -8.95 -7.62 6.81
N ILE A 123 -9.34 -7.87 5.55
CA ILE A 123 -9.92 -6.84 4.67
C ILE A 123 -11.25 -6.33 5.23
N CYS A 124 -12.14 -7.24 5.64
CA CYS A 124 -13.43 -6.90 6.25
C CYS A 124 -13.25 -6.09 7.54
N GLU A 125 -12.38 -6.52 8.45
CA GLU A 125 -12.07 -5.81 9.69
C GLU A 125 -11.55 -4.40 9.40
N SER A 126 -10.63 -4.27 8.45
CA SER A 126 -10.07 -2.99 8.05
C SER A 126 -11.13 -2.04 7.47
N ARG A 127 -12.05 -2.57 6.65
CA ARG A 127 -13.18 -1.82 6.10
C ARG A 127 -14.11 -1.30 7.21
N CYS A 128 -14.47 -2.15 8.17
CA CYS A 128 -15.29 -1.74 9.31
C CYS A 128 -14.62 -0.63 10.14
N GLN A 129 -13.33 -0.78 10.44
CA GLN A 129 -12.57 0.26 11.16
C GLN A 129 -12.48 1.57 10.37
N TRP A 130 -12.43 1.50 9.04
CA TRP A 130 -12.38 2.67 8.19
C TRP A 130 -13.70 3.45 8.22
N THR A 131 -14.84 2.76 8.05
CA THR A 131 -16.17 3.36 8.20
C THR A 131 -16.37 4.00 9.57
N GLN A 132 -15.98 3.31 10.66
CA GLN A 132 -16.09 3.86 12.01
C GLN A 132 -15.23 5.13 12.22
N ARG A 133 -14.05 5.21 11.57
CA ARG A 133 -13.21 6.41 11.60
C ARG A 133 -13.83 7.57 10.82
N GLU A 134 -14.51 7.30 9.73
CA GLU A 134 -15.23 8.34 8.99
C GLU A 134 -16.44 8.85 9.78
N GLU A 135 -17.23 7.95 10.36
CA GLU A 135 -18.38 8.32 11.20
C GLU A 135 -17.97 9.16 12.41
N THR A 136 -16.86 8.81 13.07
CA THR A 136 -16.34 9.59 14.21
C THR A 136 -15.77 10.94 13.80
N ARG A 137 -15.20 11.06 12.59
CA ARG A 137 -14.79 12.36 12.01
C ARG A 137 -15.99 13.24 11.68
N ALA A 138 -17.01 12.69 11.00
CA ALA A 138 -18.22 13.41 10.65
C ALA A 138 -18.96 13.92 11.89
N ALA A 139 -19.08 13.09 12.95
CA ALA A 139 -19.68 13.50 14.21
C ALA A 139 -18.90 14.63 14.92
N ALA A 140 -17.55 14.57 14.87
CA ALA A 140 -16.70 15.61 15.45
C ALA A 140 -16.78 16.94 14.69
N GLU A 141 -17.01 16.90 13.37
CA GLU A 141 -17.26 18.08 12.54
C GLU A 141 -18.64 18.70 12.81
N GLU A 142 -19.69 17.89 13.03
CA GLU A 142 -21.03 18.38 13.40
C GLU A 142 -21.07 19.04 14.80
N GLN A 143 -20.23 18.62 15.74
CA GLN A 143 -20.14 19.25 17.07
C GLN A 143 -19.28 20.53 17.10
N GLN A 144 -18.57 20.86 16.03
CA GLN A 144 -17.77 22.08 15.92
C GLN A 144 -18.49 23.26 15.24
N ASP A 145 -19.79 23.15 14.96
CA ASP A 145 -20.60 24.27 14.47
C ASP A 145 -21.52 24.87 15.55
N PRO A 146 -21.00 25.65 16.52
CA PRO A 146 -21.83 26.55 17.30
C PRO A 146 -22.02 27.82 16.49
N ALA A 147 -23.21 27.97 15.90
CA ALA A 147 -23.88 29.25 15.64
C ALA A 147 -22.95 30.45 15.34
N THR A 148 -22.92 30.88 14.08
CA THR A 148 -22.87 32.32 13.79
C THR A 148 -24.13 32.96 14.38
N GLY A 149 -24.09 33.20 15.69
CA GLY A 149 -25.12 33.85 16.46
C GLY A 149 -25.29 35.27 15.97
N THR A 150 -26.36 35.49 15.23
CA THR A 150 -27.24 36.65 15.30
C THR A 150 -26.87 37.62 16.44
N VAL A 151 -26.18 38.71 16.11
CA VAL A 151 -26.30 39.96 16.85
C VAL A 151 -27.15 40.90 16.00
N LEU A 152 -28.46 40.67 16.07
CA LEU A 152 -29.48 41.66 15.76
C LEU A 152 -30.10 42.09 17.09
N GLY A 153 -30.00 43.39 17.37
CA GLY A 153 -30.52 44.05 18.57
C GLY A 153 -29.40 44.82 19.26
N GLY A 154 -29.39 46.14 19.36
CA GLY A 154 -30.37 47.17 19.04
C GLY A 154 -30.00 48.41 19.85
N LEU A 155 -30.63 49.54 19.50
CA LEU A 155 -30.77 50.79 20.24
C LEU A 155 -29.73 51.92 20.00
N SER A 156 -30.32 53.01 19.49
CA SER A 156 -29.97 54.45 19.56
C SER A 156 -29.13 55.03 18.43
#